data_AF-A0AAE4EU68-F1
#
_entry.id   AF-A0AAE4EU68-F1
#
_cell.length_a   1.000
_cell.length_b   1.000
_cell.length_c   1.000
_cell.angle_alpha   90.00
_cell.angle_beta   90.00
_cell.angle_gamma   90.00
#
_symmetry.space_group_name_H-M   'P 1'
#
loop_
_entity.id
_entity.type
_entity.pdbx_description
1 polymer ?
#
loop_
_entity_poly.entity_id
_entity_poly.type
_entity_poly.pdbx_seq_one_letter_code
_entity_poly.pdbx_strand_id
1 'polypeptide(L)'
;METEAAIRHGTMRVTALLLVAAALAIGLGVAGTGASLPIVVGLLVLAAVLYAARPNEDWFGPVAGVDVDGIVRSLWLAPLITALPLVVRLSATPGELQAIGGLLGLAGMANYFLRPVYLLGYDLVAAVRESAGRANGR
;
A
#
# COMPACT_ATOMS: atom_id res chain seq x y z
N MET A 1 -9.53 6.33 -20.48
CA MET A 1 -10.38 5.68 -19.45
C MET A 1 -9.66 4.54 -18.73
N GLU A 2 -9.08 3.55 -19.41
CA GLU A 2 -8.42 2.41 -18.72
C GLU A 2 -7.25 2.82 -17.81
N THR A 3 -6.38 3.73 -18.25
CA THR A 3 -5.22 4.17 -17.44
C THR A 3 -5.62 4.98 -16.20
N GLU A 4 -6.66 5.79 -16.31
CA GLU A 4 -7.19 6.58 -15.20
C GLU A 4 -7.79 5.65 -14.13
N ALA A 5 -8.54 4.63 -14.56
CA ALA A 5 -9.07 3.58 -13.70
C ALA A 5 -7.95 2.78 -13.02
N ALA A 6 -6.88 2.44 -13.76
CA ALA A 6 -5.71 1.76 -13.22
C ALA A 6 -4.98 2.58 -12.15
N ILE A 7 -4.76 3.88 -12.36
CA ILE A 7 -4.17 4.79 -11.36
C ILE A 7 -5.08 4.85 -10.13
N ARG A 8 -6.40 4.98 -10.35
CA ARG A 8 -7.42 5.04 -9.30
C ARG A 8 -7.44 3.77 -8.46
N HIS A 9 -7.41 2.59 -9.06
CA HIS A 9 -7.39 1.31 -8.33
C HIS A 9 -6.03 1.09 -7.65
N GLY A 10 -4.92 1.37 -8.35
CA GLY A 10 -3.57 1.21 -7.82
C GLY A 10 -3.30 2.09 -6.59
N THR A 11 -3.67 3.37 -6.65
CA THR A 11 -3.49 4.30 -5.53
C THR A 11 -4.33 3.91 -4.31
N MET A 12 -5.59 3.49 -4.51
CA MET A 12 -6.43 2.98 -3.42
C MET A 12 -5.84 1.72 -2.78
N ARG A 13 -5.31 0.82 -3.59
CA ARG A 13 -4.65 -0.41 -3.13
C ARG A 13 -3.44 -0.10 -2.27
N VAL A 14 -2.57 0.83 -2.71
CA VAL A 14 -1.41 1.29 -1.93
C VAL A 14 -1.84 1.91 -0.61
N THR A 15 -2.85 2.79 -0.61
CA THR A 15 -3.40 3.36 0.64
C THR A 15 -3.90 2.27 1.58
N ALA A 16 -4.70 1.32 1.09
CA ALA A 16 -5.22 0.23 1.91
C ALA A 16 -4.09 -0.61 2.54
N LEU A 17 -3.07 -0.96 1.76
CA LEU A 17 -1.90 -1.69 2.27
C LEU A 17 -1.13 -0.92 3.34
N LEU A 18 -0.95 0.39 3.15
CA LEU A 18 -0.29 1.25 4.14
C LEU A 18 -1.10 1.35 5.43
N LEU A 19 -2.43 1.43 5.34
CA LEU A 19 -3.31 1.43 6.52
C LEU A 19 -3.29 0.10 7.27
N VAL A 20 -3.29 -1.04 6.56
CA VAL A 20 -3.15 -2.36 7.19
C VAL A 20 -1.78 -2.51 7.84
N ALA A 21 -0.71 -2.07 7.15
CA ALA A 21 0.64 -2.11 7.68
C ALA A 21 0.78 -1.22 8.94
N ALA A 22 0.13 -0.05 8.93
CA ALA A 22 0.03 0.84 10.08
C ALA A 22 -0.69 0.16 11.25
N ALA A 23 -1.84 -0.46 11.01
CA ALA A 23 -2.61 -1.16 12.03
C ALA A 23 -1.80 -2.31 12.68
N LEU A 24 -1.06 -3.07 11.88
CA LEU A 24 -0.16 -4.12 12.38
C LEU A 24 0.94 -3.55 13.28
N ALA A 25 1.62 -2.48 12.82
CA ALA A 25 2.70 -1.84 13.58
C ALA A 25 2.19 -1.23 14.90
N ILE A 26 1.07 -0.52 14.86
CA ILE A 26 0.43 0.06 16.05
C ILE A 26 -0.03 -1.05 16.98
N GLY A 27 -0.67 -2.11 16.46
CA GLY A 27 -1.13 -3.24 17.26
C GLY A 27 -0.01 -3.92 18.03
N LEU A 28 1.14 -4.16 17.39
CA LEU A 28 2.34 -4.69 18.04
C LEU A 28 2.87 -3.74 19.13
N GLY A 29 2.94 -2.44 18.83
CA GLY A 29 3.40 -1.45 19.80
C GLY A 29 2.44 -1.25 20.98
N VAL A 30 1.13 -1.37 20.78
CA VAL A 30 0.10 -1.30 21.83
C VAL A 30 0.12 -2.56 22.69
N ALA A 31 0.43 -3.73 22.11
CA ALA A 31 0.66 -4.98 22.84
C ALA A 31 1.95 -4.95 23.70
N GLY A 32 2.69 -3.83 23.73
CA GLY A 32 3.92 -3.68 24.51
C GLY A 32 5.11 -4.41 23.90
N THR A 33 5.01 -4.89 22.66
CA THR A 33 6.10 -5.57 21.98
C THR A 33 6.99 -4.57 21.27
N GLY A 34 8.31 -4.62 21.52
CA GLY A 34 9.30 -3.89 20.74
C GLY A 34 9.67 -4.68 19.48
N ALA A 35 10.29 -4.02 18.50
CA ALA A 35 10.89 -4.74 17.37
C ALA A 35 11.85 -5.79 17.90
N SER A 36 11.80 -6.96 17.27
CA SER A 36 12.70 -8.05 17.56
C SER A 36 12.74 -8.99 16.36
N LEU A 37 13.81 -9.77 16.26
CA LEU A 37 13.98 -10.74 15.17
C LEU A 37 12.82 -11.76 15.10
N PRO A 38 12.28 -12.30 16.22
CA PRO A 38 11.10 -13.17 16.18
C PRO A 38 9.86 -12.49 15.59
N ILE A 39 9.64 -11.19 15.85
CA ILE A 39 8.49 -10.46 15.27
C ILE A 39 8.67 -10.30 13.76
N VAL A 40 9.87 -9.97 13.30
CA VAL A 40 10.17 -9.88 11.87
C VAL A 40 9.92 -11.22 11.20
N VAL A 41 10.43 -12.32 11.77
CA VAL A 41 10.17 -13.68 11.26
C VAL A 41 8.67 -13.98 11.26
N GLY A 42 7.95 -13.63 12.32
CA GLY A 42 6.50 -13.80 12.41
C GLY A 42 5.75 -13.04 11.31
N LEU A 43 6.15 -11.81 10.99
CA LEU A 43 5.59 -11.02 9.89
C LEU A 43 5.89 -11.63 8.52
N LEU A 44 7.09 -12.19 8.32
CA LEU A 44 7.46 -12.88 7.08
C LEU A 44 6.65 -14.19 6.91
N VAL A 45 6.48 -14.95 7.99
CA VAL A 45 5.62 -16.15 8.00
C VAL A 45 4.18 -15.75 7.70
N LEU A 46 3.67 -14.69 8.32
CA LEU A 46 2.33 -14.17 8.05
C LEU A 46 2.18 -13.76 6.58
N ALA A 47 3.16 -13.06 6.02
CA ALA A 47 3.18 -12.72 4.59
C ALA A 47 3.14 -13.96 3.70
N ALA A 48 3.95 -14.99 4.01
CA ALA A 48 3.98 -16.24 3.26
C ALA A 48 2.64 -17.00 3.34
N VAL A 49 2.03 -17.06 4.53
CA VAL A 49 0.71 -17.68 4.74
C VAL A 49 -0.36 -16.93 3.95
N LEU A 50 -0.42 -15.60 4.04
CA LEU A 50 -1.37 -14.79 3.28
C LEU A 50 -1.13 -14.90 1.77
N TYR A 51 0.12 -15.03 1.33
CA TYR A 51 0.45 -15.25 -0.07
C TYR A 51 -0.05 -16.62 -0.55
N ALA A 52 0.15 -17.67 0.25
CA ALA A 52 -0.32 -19.02 -0.07
C ALA A 52 -1.86 -19.12 -0.03
N ALA A 53 -2.50 -18.43 0.91
CA ALA A 53 -3.95 -18.39 1.07
C ALA A 53 -4.64 -17.35 0.15
N ARG A 54 -3.88 -16.67 -0.73
CA ARG A 54 -4.46 -15.63 -1.59
C ARG A 54 -5.56 -16.24 -2.47
N PRO A 55 -6.72 -15.57 -2.62
CA PRO A 55 -7.75 -16.01 -3.55
C PRO A 55 -7.21 -15.92 -4.99
N ASN A 56 -7.50 -16.97 -5.78
CA ASN A 56 -7.15 -17.03 -7.21
C ASN A 56 -8.31 -16.63 -8.12
N GLU A 57 -9.53 -16.60 -7.57
CA GLU A 57 -10.77 -16.26 -8.28
C GLU A 57 -11.34 -14.94 -7.75
N ASP A 58 -12.01 -14.19 -8.63
CA ASP A 58 -12.68 -12.93 -8.29
C ASP A 58 -13.94 -13.25 -7.49
N TRP A 59 -13.84 -13.21 -6.18
CA TRP A 59 -14.89 -13.65 -5.26
C TRP A 59 -15.78 -12.49 -4.80
N PHE A 60 -15.23 -11.28 -4.74
CA PHE A 60 -15.88 -10.13 -4.10
C PHE A 60 -16.42 -9.10 -5.10
N GLY A 61 -15.87 -9.06 -6.32
CA GLY A 61 -16.20 -8.06 -7.32
C GLY A 61 -15.91 -6.62 -6.85
N PRO A 62 -16.22 -5.61 -7.68
CA PRO A 62 -16.13 -4.21 -7.26
C PRO A 62 -17.26 -3.86 -6.29
N VAL A 63 -16.92 -3.43 -5.07
CA VAL A 63 -17.87 -2.97 -4.05
C VAL A 63 -17.74 -1.45 -3.91
N ALA A 64 -18.83 -0.71 -4.11
CA ALA A 64 -18.85 0.75 -4.05
C ALA A 64 -17.80 1.46 -4.94
N GLY A 65 -17.46 0.86 -6.09
CA GLY A 65 -16.45 1.38 -7.01
C GLY A 65 -15.00 1.16 -6.55
N VAL A 66 -14.78 0.34 -5.53
CA VAL A 66 -13.46 -0.11 -5.07
C VAL A 66 -13.24 -1.55 -5.51
N ASP A 67 -12.08 -1.79 -6.12
CA ASP A 67 -11.61 -3.14 -6.49
C ASP A 67 -11.12 -3.88 -5.23
N VAL A 68 -12.06 -4.58 -4.58
CA VAL A 68 -11.82 -5.33 -3.34
C VAL A 68 -10.95 -6.56 -3.60
N ASP A 69 -11.20 -7.26 -4.71
CA ASP A 69 -10.41 -8.44 -5.09
C ASP A 69 -8.93 -8.08 -5.26
N GLY A 70 -8.63 -6.95 -5.92
CA GLY A 70 -7.29 -6.41 -6.02
C GLY A 70 -6.62 -6.17 -4.65
N ILE A 71 -7.33 -5.56 -3.71
CA ILE A 71 -6.83 -5.29 -2.35
C ILE A 71 -6.55 -6.60 -1.62
N VAL A 72 -7.52 -7.51 -1.58
CA VAL A 72 -7.39 -8.80 -0.87
C VAL A 72 -6.23 -9.62 -1.44
N ARG A 73 -6.10 -9.69 -2.78
CA ARG A 73 -5.05 -10.46 -3.45
C ARG A 73 -3.63 -9.94 -3.15
N SER A 74 -3.51 -8.72 -2.66
CA SER A 74 -2.23 -8.10 -2.34
C SER A 74 -2.05 -7.77 -0.86
N LEU A 75 -2.99 -8.19 -0.01
CA LEU A 75 -2.93 -8.01 1.43
C LEU A 75 -1.69 -8.66 2.06
N TRP A 76 -1.17 -9.72 1.45
CA TRP A 76 0.09 -10.37 1.84
C TRP A 76 1.32 -9.43 1.81
N LEU A 77 1.24 -8.31 1.08
CA LEU A 77 2.29 -7.29 1.06
C LEU A 77 2.31 -6.45 2.34
N ALA A 78 1.18 -6.29 3.04
CA ALA A 78 1.10 -5.41 4.20
C ALA A 78 2.05 -5.85 5.34
N PRO A 79 2.15 -7.13 5.74
CA PRO A 79 3.15 -7.56 6.71
C PRO A 79 4.59 -7.33 6.25
N LEU A 80 4.88 -7.41 4.94
CA LEU A 80 6.21 -7.10 4.41
C LEU A 80 6.54 -5.60 4.53
N ILE A 81 5.56 -4.74 4.23
CA ILE A 81 5.68 -3.29 4.40
C ILE A 81 5.94 -2.96 5.88
N THR A 82 5.24 -3.62 6.80
CA THR A 82 5.51 -3.49 8.24
C THR A 82 6.89 -4.00 8.63
N ALA A 83 7.37 -5.11 8.05
CA ALA A 83 8.66 -5.70 8.42
C ALA A 83 9.87 -4.84 7.98
N LEU A 84 9.79 -4.15 6.85
CA LEU A 84 10.88 -3.33 6.29
C LEU A 84 11.53 -2.36 7.32
N PRO A 85 10.79 -1.46 7.99
CA PRO A 85 11.38 -0.56 8.98
C PRO A 85 11.90 -1.28 10.23
N LEU A 86 11.32 -2.43 10.59
CA LEU A 86 11.76 -3.24 11.74
C LEU A 86 13.10 -3.93 11.48
N VAL A 87 13.40 -4.29 10.22
CA VAL A 87 14.72 -4.84 9.84
C VAL A 87 15.82 -3.80 10.01
N VAL A 88 15.53 -2.52 9.72
CA VAL A 88 16.48 -1.41 9.91
C VAL A 88 16.65 -1.10 11.41
N ARG A 89 15.60 -1.26 12.21
CA ARG A 89 15.61 -0.97 13.66
C ARG A 89 15.10 -2.16 14.48
N LEU A 90 15.92 -3.21 14.55
CA LEU A 90 15.61 -4.48 15.26
C LEU A 90 15.43 -4.34 16.77
N SER A 91 15.80 -3.20 17.37
CA SER A 91 15.63 -2.91 18.81
C SER A 91 14.68 -1.71 19.04
N ALA A 92 13.81 -1.41 18.08
CA ALA A 92 12.83 -0.34 18.24
C ALA A 92 11.90 -0.63 19.44
N THR A 93 11.68 0.38 20.26
CA THR A 93 10.79 0.29 21.42
C THR A 93 9.32 0.21 20.99
N PRO A 94 8.39 -0.23 21.87
CA PRO A 94 6.97 -0.25 21.55
C PRO A 94 6.42 1.13 21.10
N GLY A 95 6.91 2.22 21.69
CA GLY A 95 6.56 3.58 21.28
C GLY A 95 7.06 3.94 19.88
N GLU A 96 8.26 3.47 19.50
CA GLU A 96 8.78 3.64 18.14
C GLU A 96 8.00 2.82 17.11
N LEU A 97 7.50 1.63 17.47
CA LEU A 97 6.60 0.85 16.61
C LEU A 97 5.29 1.58 16.34
N GLN A 98 4.69 2.19 17.36
CA GLN A 98 3.50 3.02 17.19
C GLN A 98 3.79 4.24 16.31
N ALA A 99 4.95 4.88 16.46
CA ALA A 99 5.36 5.99 15.60
C ALA A 99 5.55 5.56 14.14
N ILE A 100 6.21 4.41 13.90
CA ILE A 100 6.34 3.82 12.55
C ILE A 100 4.95 3.57 11.96
N GLY A 101 4.05 2.97 12.75
CA GLY A 101 2.67 2.74 12.31
C GLY A 101 1.93 4.05 12.00
N GLY A 102 2.10 5.09 12.82
CA GLY A 102 1.58 6.43 12.55
C GLY A 102 2.11 7.03 11.26
N LEU A 103 3.41 6.89 10.97
CA LEU A 103 4.03 7.34 9.72
C LEU A 103 3.50 6.58 8.50
N LEU A 104 3.33 5.26 8.61
CA LEU A 104 2.72 4.44 7.55
C LEU A 104 1.27 4.87 7.29
N GLY A 105 0.49 5.12 8.35
CA GLY A 105 -0.88 5.60 8.23
C GLY A 105 -0.94 6.99 7.59
N LEU A 106 -0.06 7.90 7.98
CA LEU A 106 0.06 9.23 7.39
C LEU A 106 0.47 9.15 5.92
N ALA A 107 1.41 8.29 5.56
CA ALA A 107 1.78 8.05 4.17
C ALA A 107 0.59 7.51 3.36
N GLY A 108 -0.22 6.62 3.94
CA GLY A 108 -1.45 6.11 3.33
C GLY A 108 -2.47 7.22 3.06
N MET A 109 -2.70 8.11 4.03
CA MET A 109 -3.59 9.26 3.89
C MET A 109 -3.05 10.29 2.91
N ALA A 110 -1.74 10.58 2.93
CA ALA A 110 -1.10 11.47 1.99
C ALA A 110 -1.24 10.96 0.55
N ASN A 111 -1.00 9.66 0.32
CA ASN A 111 -1.20 9.03 -0.98
C ASN A 111 -2.66 9.13 -1.44
N TYR A 112 -3.62 8.95 -0.53
CA TYR A 112 -5.04 9.12 -0.83
C TYR A 112 -5.36 10.56 -1.26
N PHE A 113 -4.85 11.56 -0.53
CA PHE A 113 -5.08 12.97 -0.85
C PHE A 113 -4.33 13.46 -2.09
N LEU A 114 -3.18 12.87 -2.44
CA LEU A 114 -2.42 13.19 -3.64
C LEU A 114 -3.03 12.59 -4.91
N ARG A 115 -4.02 11.71 -4.79
CA ARG A 115 -4.67 11.07 -5.92
C ARG A 115 -5.18 12.03 -7.01
N PRO A 116 -5.87 13.15 -6.70
CA PRO A 116 -6.27 14.12 -7.72
C PRO A 116 -5.05 14.74 -8.43
N VAL A 117 -3.94 14.92 -7.73
CA VAL A 117 -2.69 15.45 -8.28
C VAL A 117 -2.05 14.46 -9.26
N TYR A 118 -2.06 13.15 -8.94
CA TYR A 118 -1.57 12.12 -9.85
C TYR A 118 -2.37 12.06 -11.16
N LEU A 119 -3.69 12.24 -11.08
CA LEU A 119 -4.56 12.28 -12.25
C LEU A 119 -4.29 13.53 -13.10
N LEU A 120 -4.21 14.70 -12.46
CA LEU A 120 -3.88 15.95 -13.15
C LEU A 120 -2.52 15.88 -13.86
N GLY A 121 -1.50 15.33 -13.18
CA GLY A 121 -0.18 15.14 -13.75
C GLY A 121 -0.21 14.20 -14.97
N TYR A 122 -0.97 13.12 -14.90
CA TYR A 122 -1.16 12.21 -16.02
C TYR A 122 -1.83 12.89 -17.21
N ASP A 123 -2.92 13.63 -16.98
CA ASP A 123 -3.66 14.34 -18.04
C ASP A 123 -2.76 15.38 -18.74
N LEU A 124 -1.92 16.08 -17.97
CA LEU A 124 -0.94 17.02 -18.51
C LEU A 124 0.10 16.32 -19.40
N VAL A 125 0.70 15.21 -18.93
CA VAL A 125 1.67 14.45 -19.72
C VAL A 125 1.04 13.89 -20.98
N ALA A 126 -0.20 13.39 -20.91
CA ALA A 126 -0.95 12.90 -22.06
C ALA A 126 -1.18 14.01 -23.10
N ALA A 127 -1.62 15.20 -22.67
CA ALA A 127 -1.85 16.34 -23.55
C ALA A 127 -0.57 16.84 -24.23
N VAL A 128 0.56 16.86 -23.50
CA VAL A 128 1.88 17.22 -24.07
C VAL A 128 2.32 16.20 -25.10
N ARG A 129 2.18 14.90 -24.83
CA ARG A 129 2.58 13.83 -25.76
C ARG A 129 1.78 13.87 -27.06
N GLU A 130 0.48 14.13 -26.98
CA GLU A 130 -0.39 14.28 -28.16
C GLU A 130 0.00 15.51 -28.99
N SER A 131 0.32 16.61 -28.32
CA SER A 131 0.76 17.85 -28.98
C SER A 131 2.12 17.68 -29.66
N ALA A 132 3.06 16.97 -29.04
CA ALA A 132 4.35 16.63 -29.63
C ALA A 132 4.23 15.66 -30.81
N GLY A 133 3.34 14.65 -30.73
CA GLY A 133 3.08 13.71 -31.83
C GLY A 133 2.50 14.40 -33.08
N ARG A 134 1.61 15.38 -32.89
CA ARG A 134 1.09 16.21 -34.00
C ARG A 134 2.14 17.12 -34.63
N ALA A 135 3.14 17.57 -33.86
CA ALA A 135 4.23 18.40 -34.37
C ALA A 135 5.27 17.59 -35.16
N ASN A 136 5.55 16.34 -34.76
CA ASN A 136 6.52 15.45 -35.43
C ASN A 136 5.96 14.71 -36.66
N GLY A 137 4.65 14.72 -36.87
CA GLY A 137 3.99 14.10 -38.04
C GLY A 137 3.82 15.02 -39.24
N ARG A 138 4.52 16.16 -39.28
CA ARG A 138 4.53 17.11 -40.40
C ARG A 138 5.88 17.12 -41.09
#